data_AF-A0A2V2NGP3-F1
#
_entry.id   AF-A0A2V2NGP3-F1
#
_cell.length_a   1.000
_cell.length_b   1.000
_cell.length_c   1.000
_cell.angle_alpha   90.00
_cell.angle_beta   90.00
_cell.angle_gamma   90.00
#
_symmetry.space_group_name_H-M   'P 1'
#
loop_
_entity.id
_entity.type
_entity.pdbx_description
1 polymer ?
#
loop_
_entity_poly.entity_id
_entity_poly.type
_entity_poly.pdbx_seq_one_letter_code
_entity_poly.pdbx_strand_id
1 'polypeptide(L)'
;MTEGPFGVTIIGILWKICLYSDTNNEKNTVYCITIMKNIMSFHFWRIFLVVFLCLFAVMMGICSGTITDGGEESDEGFLIPEGFVSTGSFGRIMFAEGATEECAPIGENDVFEEGILEIFLIIPYFEMTDGETWRREWLLDGEEIASSEEAWYEGSEGITYRYLTSGDDGPLSEGTYTVNLYLDNQIARSASFEIVGQEVEPEQQGNSIEELVDPDLMKAYDILANSDNKALRILSSQVPEEGITIEFSDEIPGTGQFRYSGSDDPGRVYISPDYWNEASWEEVAGTIAHELTHALQRSAKGGEVDCTVENEYLAFLFEFYTLQESGRSDIIYDKFGNLYAADGSFDHNKLWNVVKKVYSDCPEY
;
A
#
# COMPACT_ATOMS: atom_id res chain seq x y z
N MET A 1 -27.05 -7.52 -26.15
CA MET A 1 -28.17 -6.59 -26.43
C MET A 1 -27.71 -5.64 -27.52
N THR A 2 -28.47 -5.54 -28.60
CA THR A 2 -28.13 -4.80 -29.83
C THR A 2 -28.24 -3.29 -29.62
N GLU A 3 -27.18 -2.56 -29.97
CA GLU A 3 -27.14 -1.10 -29.95
C GLU A 3 -28.09 -0.50 -31.00
N GLY A 4 -28.97 0.40 -30.57
CA GLY A 4 -29.88 1.15 -31.44
C GLY A 4 -29.34 2.53 -31.82
N PRO A 5 -29.83 3.15 -32.91
CA PRO A 5 -29.27 4.35 -33.55
C PRO A 5 -29.48 5.65 -32.77
N PHE A 6 -29.93 5.60 -31.51
CA PHE A 6 -30.20 6.78 -30.68
C PHE A 6 -28.93 7.35 -30.00
N GLY A 7 -27.87 6.55 -29.80
CA GLY A 7 -26.64 7.01 -29.13
C GLY A 7 -25.83 8.00 -29.95
N VAL A 8 -25.81 7.83 -31.28
CA VAL A 8 -25.00 8.68 -32.19
C VAL A 8 -25.60 10.08 -32.35
N THR A 9 -26.91 10.24 -32.16
CA THR A 9 -27.58 11.55 -32.31
C THR A 9 -27.37 12.48 -31.11
N ILE A 10 -27.26 11.95 -29.89
CA ILE A 10 -27.04 12.75 -28.67
C ILE A 10 -25.61 13.30 -28.63
N ILE A 11 -24.62 12.49 -28.99
CA ILE A 11 -23.20 12.90 -29.03
C ILE A 11 -22.99 13.99 -30.10
N GLY A 12 -23.64 13.86 -31.26
CA GLY A 12 -23.57 14.89 -32.31
C GLY A 12 -24.21 16.23 -31.93
N ILE A 13 -25.23 16.22 -31.06
CA ILE A 13 -25.87 17.45 -30.55
C ILE A 13 -24.98 18.12 -29.49
N LEU A 14 -24.39 17.34 -28.57
CA LEU A 14 -23.46 17.84 -27.55
C LEU A 14 -22.20 18.44 -28.17
N TRP A 15 -21.67 17.83 -29.23
CA TRP A 15 -20.54 18.36 -30.02
C TRP A 15 -20.84 19.74 -30.62
N LYS A 16 -22.05 19.95 -31.18
CA LYS A 16 -22.46 21.25 -31.73
C LYS A 16 -22.62 22.32 -30.66
N ILE A 17 -23.02 21.95 -29.44
CA ILE A 17 -23.15 22.89 -28.32
C ILE A 17 -21.78 23.36 -27.84
N CYS A 18 -20.78 22.46 -27.74
CA CYS A 18 -19.43 22.86 -27.32
C CYS A 18 -18.66 23.63 -28.41
N LEU A 19 -18.88 23.37 -29.71
CA LEU A 19 -18.26 24.17 -30.78
C LEU A 19 -18.86 25.58 -30.96
N TYR A 20 -20.10 25.81 -30.53
CA TYR A 20 -20.75 27.12 -30.64
C TYR A 20 -20.54 28.01 -29.40
N SER A 21 -19.95 27.44 -28.34
CA SER A 21 -19.54 28.16 -27.15
C SER A 21 -18.17 28.80 -27.39
N ASP A 22 -18.14 30.13 -27.41
CA ASP A 22 -16.96 30.99 -27.59
C ASP A 22 -15.73 30.43 -26.85
N THR A 23 -14.74 29.93 -27.59
CA THR A 23 -13.58 29.16 -27.08
C THR A 23 -12.55 30.03 -26.33
N ASN A 24 -12.87 31.29 -26.06
CA ASN A 24 -12.02 32.22 -25.31
C ASN A 24 -12.40 32.37 -23.83
N ASN A 25 -13.34 31.57 -23.32
CA ASN A 25 -13.74 31.61 -21.92
C ASN A 25 -13.50 30.24 -21.24
N GLU A 26 -12.44 30.16 -20.43
CA GLU A 26 -12.02 28.93 -19.70
C GLU A 26 -13.16 28.28 -18.90
N LYS A 27 -14.10 29.08 -18.40
CA LYS A 27 -15.25 28.58 -17.64
C LYS A 27 -16.20 27.72 -18.48
N ASN A 28 -16.34 28.01 -19.77
CA ASN A 28 -17.20 27.22 -20.66
C ASN A 28 -16.56 25.89 -21.06
N THR A 29 -15.22 25.87 -21.19
CA THR A 29 -14.46 24.64 -21.48
C THR A 29 -14.55 23.65 -20.32
N VAL A 30 -14.38 24.12 -19.08
CA VAL A 30 -14.50 23.29 -17.87
C VAL A 30 -15.93 22.72 -17.71
N TYR A 31 -16.95 23.51 -18.06
CA TYR A 31 -18.34 23.09 -17.99
C TYR A 31 -18.67 22.00 -19.03
N CYS A 32 -18.17 22.12 -20.27
CA CYS A 32 -18.31 21.11 -21.32
C CYS A 32 -17.63 19.77 -20.94
N ILE A 33 -16.43 19.82 -20.36
CA ILE A 33 -15.68 18.63 -19.93
C ILE A 33 -16.45 17.91 -18.81
N THR A 34 -16.98 18.65 -17.84
CA THR A 34 -17.71 18.09 -16.69
C THR A 34 -19.01 17.40 -17.12
N ILE A 35 -19.74 17.98 -18.09
CA ILE A 35 -20.97 17.36 -18.62
C ILE A 35 -20.66 16.08 -19.40
N MET A 36 -19.59 16.06 -20.22
CA MET A 36 -19.21 14.83 -20.93
C MET A 36 -18.75 13.72 -19.97
N LYS A 37 -18.15 14.09 -18.82
CA LYS A 37 -17.67 13.16 -17.78
C LYS A 37 -18.79 12.38 -17.11
N ASN A 38 -19.95 13.02 -16.95
CA ASN A 38 -21.12 12.42 -16.33
C ASN A 38 -22.00 11.60 -17.29
N ILE A 39 -21.78 11.69 -18.62
CA ILE A 39 -22.63 11.04 -19.62
C ILE A 39 -21.94 9.79 -20.24
N MET A 40 -20.61 9.68 -20.17
CA MET A 40 -19.85 8.61 -20.82
C MET A 40 -19.38 7.54 -19.82
N SER A 41 -19.53 6.25 -20.15
CA SER A 41 -19.01 5.16 -19.32
C SER A 41 -17.48 5.18 -19.26
N PHE A 42 -16.91 4.66 -18.18
CA PHE A 42 -15.50 4.78 -17.81
C PHE A 42 -14.51 4.36 -18.92
N HIS A 43 -14.85 3.35 -19.71
CA HIS A 43 -14.02 2.89 -20.84
C HIS A 43 -14.01 3.87 -22.03
N PHE A 44 -15.11 4.59 -22.26
CA PHE A 44 -15.21 5.58 -23.35
C PHE A 44 -14.48 6.89 -23.00
N TRP A 45 -14.36 7.24 -21.72
CA TRP A 45 -13.65 8.42 -21.24
C TRP A 45 -12.13 8.36 -21.51
N ARG A 46 -11.51 7.19 -21.29
CA ARG A 46 -10.06 6.99 -21.52
C ARG A 46 -9.67 7.15 -22.99
N ILE A 47 -10.48 6.61 -23.91
CA ILE A 47 -10.24 6.75 -25.36
C ILE A 47 -10.45 8.20 -25.79
N PHE A 48 -11.47 8.89 -25.24
CA PHE A 48 -11.73 10.29 -25.55
C PHE A 48 -10.60 11.21 -25.09
N LEU A 49 -10.01 10.97 -23.92
CA LEU A 49 -8.91 11.78 -23.38
C LEU A 49 -7.64 11.70 -24.26
N VAL A 50 -7.30 10.49 -24.73
CA VAL A 50 -6.13 10.27 -25.59
C VAL A 50 -6.30 10.94 -26.96
N VAL A 51 -7.48 10.82 -27.57
CA VAL A 51 -7.77 11.47 -28.87
C VAL A 51 -7.84 12.99 -28.72
N PHE A 52 -8.39 13.50 -27.61
CA PHE A 52 -8.46 14.94 -27.34
C PHE A 52 -7.08 15.54 -27.12
N LEU A 53 -6.19 14.89 -26.36
CA LEU A 53 -4.80 15.33 -26.15
C LEU A 53 -4.00 15.32 -27.46
N CYS A 54 -4.15 14.30 -28.30
CA CYS A 54 -3.49 14.24 -29.61
C CYS A 54 -3.96 15.36 -30.56
N LEU A 55 -5.26 15.65 -30.62
CA LEU A 55 -5.79 16.73 -31.47
C LEU A 55 -5.42 18.13 -30.96
N PHE A 56 -5.33 18.29 -29.63
CA PHE A 56 -4.91 19.54 -29.00
C PHE A 56 -3.43 19.85 -29.26
N ALA A 57 -2.57 18.83 -29.24
CA ALA A 57 -1.15 18.96 -29.59
C ALA A 57 -0.94 19.38 -31.06
N VAL A 58 -1.77 18.89 -31.98
CA VAL A 58 -1.71 19.26 -33.41
C VAL A 58 -2.26 20.68 -33.65
N MET A 59 -3.29 21.11 -32.93
CA MET A 59 -3.87 22.47 -33.03
C MET A 59 -2.97 23.55 -32.41
N MET A 60 -2.12 23.21 -31.42
CA MET A 60 -1.22 24.15 -30.72
C MET A 60 0.12 24.39 -31.43
N GLY A 61 0.40 23.73 -32.55
CA GLY A 61 1.58 24.05 -33.38
C GLY A 61 2.95 23.78 -32.71
N ILE A 62 3.01 22.94 -31.68
CA ILE A 62 4.28 22.54 -31.03
C ILE A 62 4.85 21.32 -31.77
N CYS A 63 5.25 21.52 -33.02
CA CYS A 63 6.15 20.67 -33.78
C CYS A 63 6.56 21.43 -35.05
N SER A 64 7.64 22.21 -34.97
CA SER A 64 8.36 22.70 -36.15
C SER A 64 9.76 22.11 -36.09
N GLY A 65 10.04 21.20 -37.02
CA GLY A 65 11.34 20.56 -37.17
C GLY A 65 11.34 19.74 -38.46
N THR A 66 11.54 20.43 -39.57
CA THR A 66 11.67 19.88 -40.93
C THR A 66 12.83 18.89 -41.03
N ILE A 67 12.57 17.70 -41.59
CA ILE A 67 13.60 16.76 -42.04
C ILE A 67 14.14 17.26 -43.38
N THR A 68 15.44 17.54 -43.44
CA THR A 68 16.20 17.65 -44.69
C THR A 68 17.31 16.61 -44.69
N ASP A 69 17.38 15.89 -45.80
CA ASP A 69 18.31 14.81 -46.14
C ASP A 69 19.73 15.32 -46.45
N GLY A 70 20.74 14.50 -46.14
CA GLY A 70 22.11 14.56 -46.68
C GLY A 70 23.23 15.11 -45.80
N GLY A 71 24.15 14.24 -45.37
CA GLY A 71 25.50 14.61 -44.92
C GLY A 71 26.22 13.52 -44.10
N GLU A 72 27.21 12.86 -44.71
CA GLU A 72 28.24 12.03 -44.04
C GLU A 72 29.11 12.90 -43.10
N GLU A 73 29.36 12.46 -41.87
CA GLU A 73 30.72 12.28 -41.30
C GLU A 73 30.73 11.88 -39.81
N SER A 74 31.72 11.03 -39.50
CA SER A 74 32.36 10.74 -38.21
C SER A 74 31.62 9.96 -37.12
N ASP A 75 31.98 8.67 -37.04
CA ASP A 75 32.10 7.87 -35.81
C ASP A 75 32.93 8.65 -34.77
N GLU A 76 32.26 9.38 -33.88
CA GLU A 76 32.78 9.67 -32.55
C GLU A 76 32.04 8.74 -31.60
N GLY A 77 32.79 7.78 -31.05
CA GLY A 77 32.27 6.82 -30.08
C GLY A 77 31.55 7.55 -28.95
N PHE A 78 30.24 7.32 -28.87
CA PHE A 78 29.44 7.66 -27.70
C PHE A 78 29.99 6.88 -26.51
N LEU A 79 30.82 7.55 -25.71
CA LEU A 79 31.24 7.05 -24.41
C LEU A 79 29.98 6.93 -23.56
N ILE A 80 29.53 5.68 -23.35
CA ILE A 80 28.53 5.36 -22.33
C ILE A 80 29.14 5.85 -21.00
N PRO A 81 28.52 6.79 -20.27
CA PRO A 81 29.03 7.16 -18.97
C PRO A 81 29.09 5.91 -18.09
N GLU A 82 30.18 5.77 -17.33
CA GLU A 82 30.35 4.71 -16.34
C GLU A 82 29.10 4.63 -15.45
N GLY A 83 28.72 3.39 -15.11
CA GLY A 83 27.41 2.99 -14.61
C GLY A 83 26.80 3.97 -13.60
N PHE A 84 25.55 4.34 -13.87
CA PHE A 84 24.66 4.79 -12.81
C PHE A 84 24.67 3.68 -11.74
N VAL A 85 25.12 4.04 -10.53
CA VAL A 85 24.98 3.20 -9.35
C VAL A 85 23.86 3.83 -8.55
N SER A 86 22.71 3.17 -8.56
CA SER A 86 21.58 3.34 -7.69
C SER A 86 22.05 3.51 -6.26
N THR A 87 21.63 4.62 -5.67
CA THR A 87 21.65 4.83 -4.23
C THR A 87 20.37 4.28 -3.58
N GLY A 88 19.40 3.86 -4.38
CA GLY A 88 18.12 3.36 -3.94
C GLY A 88 18.24 2.04 -3.20
N SER A 89 17.27 1.77 -2.34
CA SER A 89 17.16 0.50 -1.64
C SER A 89 15.70 0.15 -1.39
N PHE A 90 15.47 -1.15 -1.21
CA PHE A 90 14.20 -1.69 -0.75
C PHE A 90 14.31 -2.15 0.70
N GLY A 91 13.27 -1.84 1.48
CA GLY A 91 13.09 -2.32 2.85
C GLY A 91 12.68 -3.78 2.91
N ARG A 92 12.01 -4.18 4.00
CA ARG A 92 11.50 -5.54 4.15
C ARG A 92 10.38 -5.79 3.13
N ILE A 93 10.50 -6.90 2.41
CA ILE A 93 9.41 -7.42 1.59
C ILE A 93 8.37 -8.08 2.51
N MET A 94 7.12 -7.68 2.37
CA MET A 94 5.97 -8.30 3.02
C MET A 94 5.11 -8.96 1.94
N PHE A 95 4.74 -10.22 2.17
CA PHE A 95 3.76 -10.91 1.32
C PHE A 95 2.41 -10.89 2.01
N ALA A 96 1.34 -10.64 1.27
CA ALA A 96 0.00 -10.59 1.83
C ALA A 96 -1.07 -11.04 0.83
N GLU A 97 -2.27 -11.37 1.32
CA GLU A 97 -3.42 -11.68 0.47
C GLU A 97 -4.05 -10.44 -0.19
N GLY A 98 -3.65 -9.25 0.24
CA GLY A 98 -4.22 -7.98 -0.22
C GLY A 98 -3.36 -6.78 0.17
N ALA A 99 -3.69 -5.62 -0.38
CA ALA A 99 -3.20 -4.34 0.11
C ALA A 99 -4.31 -3.28 0.12
N THR A 100 -4.24 -2.33 1.05
CA THR A 100 -5.11 -1.14 1.08
C THR A 100 -4.68 -0.13 0.00
N GLU A 101 -5.47 0.93 -0.23
CA GLU A 101 -5.10 2.01 -1.16
C GLU A 101 -3.79 2.71 -0.74
N GLU A 102 -3.53 2.77 0.57
CA GLU A 102 -2.32 3.34 1.17
C GLU A 102 -1.18 2.33 1.34
N CYS A 103 -1.25 1.19 0.62
CA CYS A 103 -0.20 0.17 0.51
C CYS A 103 0.13 -0.61 1.78
N ALA A 104 -0.79 -0.74 2.75
CA ALA A 104 -0.60 -1.65 3.88
C ALA A 104 -1.04 -3.08 3.54
N PRO A 105 -0.36 -4.10 4.09
CA PRO A 105 -0.69 -5.49 3.82
C PRO A 105 -2.01 -5.90 4.47
N ILE A 106 -2.77 -6.76 3.79
CA ILE A 106 -3.97 -7.42 4.28
C ILE A 106 -3.70 -8.93 4.32
N GLY A 107 -3.61 -9.52 5.51
CA GLY A 107 -3.25 -10.93 5.64
C GLY A 107 -1.79 -11.18 5.30
N GLU A 108 -0.88 -10.45 5.97
CA GLU A 108 0.56 -10.68 5.84
C GLU A 108 0.90 -12.07 6.36
N ASN A 109 1.59 -12.86 5.56
CA ASN A 109 2.08 -14.18 5.96
C ASN A 109 3.28 -14.58 5.08
N ASP A 110 4.07 -15.54 5.54
CA ASP A 110 5.08 -16.23 4.74
C ASP A 110 4.65 -17.65 4.36
N VAL A 111 3.50 -18.12 4.85
CA VAL A 111 2.84 -19.36 4.44
C VAL A 111 1.38 -19.08 4.09
N PHE A 112 0.96 -19.52 2.92
CA PHE A 112 -0.40 -19.36 2.41
C PHE A 112 -1.02 -20.70 2.04
N GLU A 113 -2.34 -20.80 2.20
CA GLU A 113 -3.08 -21.99 1.81
C GLU A 113 -3.30 -22.06 0.28
N GLU A 114 -3.51 -23.28 -0.24
CA GLU A 114 -3.94 -23.46 -1.62
C GLU A 114 -5.24 -22.70 -1.92
N GLY A 115 -5.42 -22.31 -3.19
CA GLY A 115 -6.62 -21.59 -3.62
C GLY A 115 -6.46 -20.06 -3.66
N ILE A 116 -5.34 -19.52 -3.19
CA ILE A 116 -5.02 -18.10 -3.37
C ILE A 116 -4.84 -17.76 -4.84
N LEU A 117 -5.55 -16.71 -5.28
CA LEU A 117 -5.51 -16.22 -6.66
C LEU A 117 -4.43 -15.16 -6.87
N GLU A 118 -4.13 -14.38 -5.82
CA GLU A 118 -3.20 -13.26 -5.88
C GLU A 118 -2.41 -13.13 -4.58
N ILE A 119 -1.11 -12.86 -4.71
CA ILE A 119 -0.23 -12.51 -3.60
C ILE A 119 0.29 -11.09 -3.83
N PHE A 120 0.05 -10.23 -2.86
CA PHE A 120 0.57 -8.87 -2.82
C PHE A 120 2.00 -8.89 -2.27
N LEU A 121 2.84 -8.12 -2.93
CA LEU A 121 4.21 -7.83 -2.58
C LEU A 121 4.25 -6.37 -2.13
N ILE A 122 4.30 -6.13 -0.82
CA ILE A 122 4.38 -4.80 -0.24
C ILE A 122 5.86 -4.49 0.03
N ILE A 123 6.32 -3.33 -0.45
CA ILE A 123 7.73 -2.95 -0.54
C ILE A 123 7.91 -1.51 -0.05
N PRO A 124 8.50 -1.32 1.14
CA PRO A 124 9.10 -0.05 1.52
C PRO A 124 10.33 0.23 0.63
N TYR A 125 10.55 1.50 0.28
CA TYR A 125 11.65 1.90 -0.60
C TYR A 125 12.23 3.25 -0.17
N PHE A 126 13.51 3.46 -0.48
CA PHE A 126 14.29 4.60 0.02
C PHE A 126 15.35 5.05 -0.97
N GLU A 127 15.62 6.35 -0.99
CA GLU A 127 16.60 7.02 -1.88
C GLU A 127 16.48 6.63 -3.37
N MET A 128 15.28 6.19 -3.78
CA MET A 128 14.98 5.85 -5.17
C MET A 128 14.96 7.11 -6.04
N THR A 129 15.34 6.98 -7.31
CA THR A 129 15.27 8.10 -8.25
C THR A 129 14.19 7.85 -9.30
N ASP A 130 13.29 8.80 -9.50
CA ASP A 130 12.31 8.72 -10.58
C ASP A 130 13.02 8.57 -11.94
N GLY A 131 12.58 7.58 -12.72
CA GLY A 131 13.19 7.17 -13.98
C GLY A 131 14.28 6.11 -13.86
N GLU A 132 14.73 5.77 -12.65
CA GLU A 132 15.63 4.64 -12.42
C GLU A 132 14.97 3.32 -12.83
N THR A 133 15.72 2.40 -13.43
CA THR A 133 15.19 1.11 -13.82
C THR A 133 15.31 0.12 -12.67
N TRP A 134 14.21 -0.55 -12.34
CA TRP A 134 14.20 -1.66 -11.39
C TRP A 134 13.54 -2.88 -12.02
N ARG A 135 13.88 -4.06 -11.51
CA ARG A 135 13.33 -5.33 -12.01
C ARG A 135 12.84 -6.19 -10.86
N ARG A 136 11.70 -6.86 -11.08
CA ARG A 136 11.17 -7.91 -10.22
C ARG A 136 11.24 -9.24 -10.94
N GLU A 137 11.67 -10.26 -10.24
CA GLU A 137 11.75 -11.63 -10.72
C GLU A 137 11.11 -12.55 -9.70
N TRP A 138 10.18 -13.38 -10.16
CA TRP A 138 9.49 -14.38 -9.37
C TRP A 138 9.97 -15.77 -9.77
N LEU A 139 10.37 -16.54 -8.76
CA LEU A 139 10.79 -17.93 -8.88
C LEU A 139 9.76 -18.81 -8.15
N LEU A 140 9.40 -19.95 -8.73
CA LEU A 140 8.70 -21.04 -8.07
C LEU A 140 9.64 -22.24 -8.02
N ASP A 141 9.95 -22.72 -6.81
CA ASP A 141 10.90 -23.82 -6.58
C ASP A 141 12.27 -23.61 -7.27
N GLY A 142 12.67 -22.34 -7.40
CA GLY A 142 13.91 -21.93 -8.05
C GLY A 142 13.84 -21.75 -9.57
N GLU A 143 12.69 -21.99 -10.20
CA GLU A 143 12.47 -21.75 -11.63
C GLU A 143 11.75 -20.41 -11.86
N GLU A 144 12.23 -19.59 -12.80
CA GLU A 144 11.58 -18.31 -13.13
C GLU A 144 10.19 -18.52 -13.72
N ILE A 145 9.18 -17.92 -13.08
CA ILE A 145 7.78 -17.95 -13.53
C ILE A 145 7.31 -16.59 -14.06
N ALA A 146 7.91 -15.49 -13.61
CA ALA A 146 7.59 -14.15 -14.08
C ALA A 146 8.75 -13.18 -13.87
N SER A 147 8.91 -12.23 -14.78
CA SER A 147 9.90 -11.16 -14.68
C SER A 147 9.35 -9.88 -15.28
N SER A 148 9.54 -8.75 -14.61
CA SER A 148 9.08 -7.43 -15.06
C SER A 148 10.14 -6.38 -14.77
N GLU A 149 10.47 -5.56 -15.76
CA GLU A 149 11.38 -4.44 -15.65
C GLU A 149 10.61 -3.15 -15.98
N GLU A 150 10.68 -2.15 -15.12
CA GLU A 150 9.98 -0.89 -15.30
C GLU A 150 10.80 0.29 -14.72
N ALA A 151 10.47 1.51 -15.17
CA ALA A 151 11.04 2.71 -14.59
C ALA A 151 10.30 3.07 -13.28
N TRP A 152 11.05 3.49 -12.28
CA TRP A 152 10.54 3.90 -10.98
C TRP A 152 9.87 5.27 -11.05
N TYR A 153 8.69 5.43 -10.48
CA TYR A 153 7.97 6.71 -10.39
C TYR A 153 7.18 6.87 -9.09
N GLU A 154 7.49 6.08 -8.07
CA GLU A 154 6.82 6.17 -6.77
C GLU A 154 7.47 7.27 -5.89
N GLY A 155 8.43 8.04 -6.41
CA GLY A 155 9.19 9.02 -5.64
C GLY A 155 10.39 8.42 -4.92
N SER A 156 11.01 9.21 -4.04
CA SER A 156 12.30 8.86 -3.44
C SER A 156 12.23 7.93 -2.23
N GLU A 157 11.14 7.97 -1.48
CA GLU A 157 10.93 7.12 -0.31
C GLU A 157 9.43 6.83 -0.16
N GLY A 158 9.07 5.75 0.53
CA GLY A 158 7.67 5.39 0.76
C GLY A 158 7.42 3.88 0.85
N ILE A 159 6.16 3.49 0.66
CA ILE A 159 5.72 2.10 0.58
C ILE A 159 4.83 1.94 -0.65
N THR A 160 5.08 0.90 -1.43
CA THR A 160 4.28 0.55 -2.62
C THR A 160 3.92 -0.92 -2.58
N TYR A 161 3.03 -1.35 -3.46
CA TYR A 161 2.80 -2.77 -3.67
C TYR A 161 2.79 -3.15 -5.15
N ARG A 162 3.04 -4.43 -5.39
CA ARG A 162 2.79 -5.13 -6.65
C ARG A 162 2.07 -6.43 -6.30
N TYR A 163 1.62 -7.17 -7.31
CA TYR A 163 0.98 -8.46 -7.06
C TYR A 163 1.44 -9.50 -8.06
N LEU A 164 1.41 -10.75 -7.62
CA LEU A 164 1.59 -11.94 -8.43
C LEU A 164 0.23 -12.61 -8.60
N THR A 165 -0.11 -12.93 -9.84
CA THR A 165 -1.30 -13.72 -10.21
C THR A 165 -0.86 -14.87 -11.11
N SER A 166 -1.69 -15.91 -11.21
CA SER A 166 -1.53 -16.89 -12.27
C SER A 166 -1.91 -16.26 -13.62
N GLY A 167 -1.25 -16.67 -14.70
CA GLY A 167 -1.54 -16.16 -16.04
C GLY A 167 -2.89 -16.62 -16.62
N ASP A 168 -3.60 -17.53 -15.96
CA ASP A 168 -4.85 -18.15 -16.39
C ASP A 168 -6.05 -17.84 -15.49
N ASP A 169 -5.92 -16.85 -14.60
CA ASP A 169 -6.92 -16.46 -13.59
C ASP A 169 -7.28 -17.59 -12.60
N GLY A 170 -6.46 -18.66 -12.52
CA GLY A 170 -6.57 -19.75 -11.56
C GLY A 170 -5.81 -19.50 -10.25
N PRO A 171 -5.87 -20.42 -9.29
CA PRO A 171 -5.05 -20.33 -8.08
C PRO A 171 -3.56 -20.48 -8.41
N LEU A 172 -2.72 -19.81 -7.63
CA LEU A 172 -1.29 -20.04 -7.60
C LEU A 172 -1.02 -21.50 -7.18
N SER A 173 0.07 -22.06 -7.71
CA SER A 173 0.44 -23.46 -7.45
C SER A 173 1.09 -23.59 -6.08
N GLU A 174 1.04 -24.78 -5.49
CA GLU A 174 1.84 -25.06 -4.30
C GLU A 174 3.34 -24.97 -4.61
N GLY A 175 4.14 -24.63 -3.60
CA GLY A 175 5.60 -24.59 -3.68
C GLY A 175 6.20 -23.36 -2.99
N THR A 176 7.53 -23.25 -3.05
CA THR A 176 8.25 -22.12 -2.48
C THR A 176 8.42 -21.03 -3.54
N TYR A 177 7.79 -19.89 -3.30
CA TYR A 177 7.93 -18.69 -4.11
C TYR A 177 9.07 -17.84 -3.59
N THR A 178 9.87 -17.28 -4.49
CA THR A 178 10.91 -16.29 -4.16
C THR A 178 10.78 -15.09 -5.07
N VAL A 179 10.84 -13.89 -4.51
CA VAL A 179 10.97 -12.66 -5.29
C VAL A 179 12.37 -12.08 -5.13
N ASN A 180 12.97 -11.71 -6.25
CA ASN A 180 14.20 -10.92 -6.28
C ASN A 180 13.88 -9.54 -6.87
N LEU A 181 14.24 -8.50 -6.11
CA LEU A 181 14.17 -7.10 -6.52
C LEU A 181 15.56 -6.65 -6.91
N TYR A 182 15.69 -6.05 -8.09
CA TYR A 182 16.96 -5.62 -8.66
C TYR A 182 17.01 -4.11 -8.85
N LEU A 183 18.17 -3.55 -8.52
CA LEU A 183 18.61 -2.21 -8.90
C LEU A 183 19.98 -2.35 -9.58
N ASP A 184 20.20 -1.66 -10.70
CA ASP A 184 21.39 -1.79 -11.56
C ASP A 184 21.82 -3.23 -11.88
N ASN A 185 20.86 -4.10 -12.15
CA ASN A 185 21.10 -5.53 -12.42
C ASN A 185 21.76 -6.30 -11.26
N GLN A 186 21.75 -5.77 -10.04
CA GLN A 186 22.15 -6.48 -8.82
C GLN A 186 20.92 -6.74 -7.96
N ILE A 187 20.88 -7.89 -7.28
CA ILE A 187 19.82 -8.18 -6.31
C ILE A 187 19.97 -7.18 -5.17
N ALA A 188 19.02 -6.25 -5.07
CA ALA A 188 18.91 -5.28 -4.00
C ALA A 188 18.17 -5.88 -2.79
N ARG A 189 17.17 -6.73 -3.04
CA ARG A 189 16.40 -7.42 -1.99
C ARG A 189 15.86 -8.76 -2.48
N SER A 190 15.74 -9.71 -1.57
CA SER A 190 15.12 -11.02 -1.84
C SER A 190 14.31 -11.48 -0.62
N ALA A 191 13.20 -12.16 -0.87
CA ALA A 191 12.36 -12.79 0.15
C ALA A 191 11.55 -13.94 -0.45
N SER A 192 11.07 -14.84 0.40
CA SER A 192 10.35 -16.04 -0.01
C SER A 192 9.10 -16.25 0.84
N PHE A 193 8.10 -16.93 0.26
CA PHE A 193 6.92 -17.46 0.94
C PHE A 193 6.59 -18.85 0.40
N GLU A 194 5.76 -19.60 1.10
CA GLU A 194 5.30 -20.92 0.67
C GLU A 194 3.79 -20.93 0.43
N ILE A 195 3.36 -21.61 -0.63
CA ILE A 195 1.96 -22.05 -0.78
C ILE A 195 1.94 -23.53 -0.48
N VAL A 196 1.22 -23.90 0.56
CA VAL A 196 1.05 -25.28 0.99
C VAL A 196 -0.35 -25.76 0.63
N GLY A 197 -0.48 -27.04 0.26
CA GLY A 197 -1.79 -27.68 0.15
C GLY A 197 -2.56 -27.54 1.45
N GLN A 198 -3.90 -27.52 1.39
CA GLN A 198 -4.73 -27.24 2.55
C GLN A 198 -4.41 -28.24 3.68
N GLU A 199 -3.62 -27.81 4.66
CA GLU A 199 -3.60 -28.48 5.94
C GLU A 199 -4.93 -28.11 6.57
N VAL A 200 -5.75 -29.12 6.87
CA VAL A 200 -6.88 -28.91 7.77
C VAL A 200 -6.22 -28.63 9.12
N GLU A 201 -5.83 -27.38 9.35
CA GLU A 201 -5.47 -26.94 10.68
C GLU A 201 -6.68 -27.33 11.53
N PRO A 202 -6.51 -28.17 12.56
CA PRO A 202 -7.62 -28.41 13.47
C PRO A 202 -8.03 -27.02 13.95
N GLU A 203 -9.30 -26.63 13.75
CA GLU A 203 -9.87 -25.41 14.33
C GLU A 203 -9.28 -25.28 15.73
N GLN A 204 -8.26 -24.43 15.88
CA GLN A 204 -7.77 -24.13 17.20
C GLN A 204 -8.93 -23.38 17.78
N GLN A 205 -9.60 -24.03 18.73
CA GLN A 205 -10.61 -23.37 19.52
C GLN A 205 -9.88 -22.27 20.27
N GLY A 206 -9.81 -21.09 19.63
CA GLY A 206 -9.08 -19.94 20.13
C GLY A 206 -9.50 -19.70 21.57
N ASN A 207 -8.55 -19.18 22.35
CA ASN A 207 -8.86 -18.86 23.74
C ASN A 207 -10.10 -17.95 23.77
N SER A 208 -10.98 -18.16 24.76
CA SER A 208 -12.21 -17.34 24.86
C SER A 208 -11.79 -15.88 24.91
N ILE A 209 -12.33 -15.05 24.01
CA ILE A 209 -11.87 -13.66 23.92
C ILE A 209 -12.08 -12.90 25.23
N GLU A 210 -13.10 -13.28 26.00
CA GLU A 210 -13.42 -12.74 27.32
C GLU A 210 -12.39 -13.10 28.41
N GLU A 211 -11.52 -14.10 28.17
CA GLU A 211 -10.41 -14.45 29.05
C GLU A 211 -9.13 -13.67 28.71
N LEU A 212 -9.01 -13.21 27.46
CA LEU A 212 -7.82 -12.52 26.94
C LEU A 212 -7.92 -11.00 27.00
N VAL A 213 -9.14 -10.46 26.85
CA VAL A 213 -9.37 -9.02 26.75
C VAL A 213 -10.08 -8.53 28.00
N ASP A 214 -9.51 -7.52 28.66
CA ASP A 214 -10.15 -6.84 29.78
C ASP A 214 -11.57 -6.40 29.37
N PRO A 215 -12.62 -6.69 30.16
CA PRO A 215 -13.99 -6.31 29.85
C PRO A 215 -14.17 -4.82 29.52
N ASP A 216 -13.38 -3.95 30.14
CA ASP A 216 -13.40 -2.50 29.91
C ASP A 216 -12.66 -2.10 28.62
N LEU A 217 -11.93 -3.02 27.98
CA LEU A 217 -11.30 -2.84 26.66
C LEU A 217 -12.03 -3.59 25.53
N MET A 218 -13.01 -4.43 25.86
CA MET A 218 -13.73 -5.27 24.89
C MET A 218 -14.34 -4.45 23.74
N LYS A 219 -14.87 -3.26 24.03
CA LYS A 219 -15.45 -2.41 22.98
C LYS A 219 -14.40 -1.88 22.00
N ALA A 220 -13.16 -1.62 22.44
CA ALA A 220 -12.08 -1.24 21.53
C ALA A 220 -11.64 -2.43 20.67
N TYR A 221 -11.57 -3.63 21.25
CA TYR A 221 -11.33 -4.87 20.50
C TYR A 221 -12.43 -5.10 19.44
N ASP A 222 -13.71 -4.96 19.80
CA ASP A 222 -14.84 -5.14 18.88
C ASP A 222 -14.80 -4.20 17.67
N ILE A 223 -14.24 -2.99 17.81
CA ILE A 223 -14.04 -2.07 16.68
C ILE A 223 -13.10 -2.66 15.63
N LEU A 224 -12.04 -3.36 16.08
CA LEU A 224 -11.09 -4.02 15.19
C LEU A 224 -11.69 -5.31 14.61
N ALA A 225 -12.20 -6.18 15.48
CA ALA A 225 -12.72 -7.50 15.11
C ALA A 225 -13.92 -7.44 14.17
N ASN A 226 -14.76 -6.40 14.29
CA ASN A 226 -15.92 -6.19 13.43
C ASN A 226 -15.71 -5.08 12.38
N SER A 227 -14.47 -4.64 12.17
CA SER A 227 -14.15 -3.63 11.16
C SER A 227 -14.53 -4.12 9.75
N ASP A 228 -14.99 -3.23 8.88
CA ASP A 228 -15.15 -3.53 7.45
C ASP A 228 -13.79 -3.78 6.76
N ASN A 229 -12.70 -3.27 7.35
CA ASN A 229 -11.34 -3.47 6.88
C ASN A 229 -10.80 -4.86 7.26
N LYS A 230 -10.51 -5.69 6.24
CA LYS A 230 -10.00 -7.06 6.42
C LYS A 230 -8.66 -7.09 7.17
N ALA A 231 -7.80 -6.09 7.02
CA ALA A 231 -6.51 -6.02 7.72
C ALA A 231 -6.72 -5.92 9.24
N LEU A 232 -7.64 -5.07 9.68
CA LEU A 232 -7.96 -4.90 11.10
C LEU A 232 -8.60 -6.15 11.72
N ARG A 233 -9.42 -6.87 10.94
CA ARG A 233 -9.98 -8.15 11.38
C ARG A 233 -8.92 -9.25 11.53
N ILE A 234 -7.96 -9.32 10.60
CA ILE A 234 -6.83 -10.26 10.69
C ILE A 234 -5.91 -9.88 11.85
N LEU A 235 -5.62 -8.60 12.02
CA LEU A 235 -4.80 -8.13 13.14
C LEU A 235 -5.41 -8.50 14.50
N SER A 236 -6.74 -8.40 14.62
CA SER A 236 -7.45 -8.75 15.86
C SER A 236 -7.69 -10.25 16.05
N SER A 237 -7.56 -11.08 15.02
CA SER A 237 -7.64 -12.55 15.17
C SER A 237 -6.41 -13.13 15.87
N GLN A 238 -5.27 -12.43 15.83
CA GLN A 238 -4.06 -12.80 16.56
C GLN A 238 -4.28 -12.93 18.06
N VAL A 239 -5.21 -12.15 18.62
CA VAL A 239 -5.52 -12.18 20.06
C VAL A 239 -5.94 -13.59 20.48
N PRO A 240 -7.05 -14.15 19.99
CA PRO A 240 -7.45 -15.53 20.33
C PRO A 240 -6.54 -16.61 19.73
N GLU A 241 -5.93 -16.39 18.56
CA GLU A 241 -5.08 -17.37 17.86
C GLU A 241 -3.74 -17.58 18.57
N GLU A 242 -3.06 -16.51 18.96
CA GLU A 242 -1.75 -16.58 19.62
C GLU A 242 -1.87 -16.58 21.16
N GLY A 243 -3.03 -16.20 21.71
CA GLY A 243 -3.22 -16.06 23.16
C GLY A 243 -2.64 -14.77 23.73
N ILE A 244 -2.57 -13.72 22.92
CA ILE A 244 -2.16 -12.37 23.35
C ILE A 244 -3.23 -11.81 24.27
N THR A 245 -2.83 -11.21 25.41
CA THR A 245 -3.78 -10.54 26.31
C THR A 245 -3.83 -9.04 26.03
N ILE A 246 -4.99 -8.42 26.22
CA ILE A 246 -5.18 -6.97 26.15
C ILE A 246 -5.66 -6.49 27.52
N GLU A 247 -4.84 -5.70 28.21
CA GLU A 247 -5.09 -5.30 29.59
C GLU A 247 -4.58 -3.89 29.91
N PHE A 248 -4.99 -3.35 31.05
CA PHE A 248 -4.49 -2.07 31.53
C PHE A 248 -3.16 -2.20 32.28
N SER A 249 -2.29 -1.20 32.16
CA SER A 249 -1.11 -1.09 33.03
C SER A 249 -0.65 0.35 33.21
N ASP A 250 -0.37 0.71 34.46
CA ASP A 250 0.27 1.98 34.85
C ASP A 250 1.80 1.92 34.68
N GLU A 251 2.36 0.75 34.36
CA GLU A 251 3.81 0.51 34.29
C GLU A 251 4.36 0.62 32.87
N ILE A 252 3.67 1.30 31.95
CA ILE A 252 4.11 1.49 30.56
C ILE A 252 4.50 2.95 30.27
N PRO A 253 5.50 3.19 29.41
CA PRO A 253 5.72 4.51 28.85
C PRO A 253 4.68 4.79 27.76
N GLY A 254 3.92 5.87 27.88
CA GLY A 254 3.00 6.32 26.82
C GLY A 254 1.57 5.79 26.92
N THR A 255 0.90 5.65 25.77
CA THR A 255 -0.53 5.33 25.66
C THR A 255 -0.79 3.82 25.56
N GLY A 256 0.12 3.09 24.90
CA GLY A 256 0.09 1.65 24.75
C GLY A 256 1.50 1.06 24.73
N GLN A 257 1.61 -0.24 24.96
CA GLN A 257 2.85 -1.00 24.74
C GLN A 257 2.60 -2.50 24.60
N PHE A 258 3.16 -3.12 23.56
CA PHE A 258 3.31 -4.56 23.46
C PHE A 258 4.52 -5.07 24.27
N ARG A 259 4.33 -6.08 25.12
CA ARG A 259 5.39 -6.68 25.96
C ARG A 259 5.36 -8.20 25.90
N TYR A 260 6.55 -8.79 25.91
CA TYR A 260 6.78 -10.24 25.98
C TYR A 260 8.07 -10.52 26.76
N SER A 261 8.21 -11.75 27.26
CA SER A 261 9.34 -12.17 28.12
C SER A 261 10.30 -13.19 27.48
N GLY A 262 9.99 -13.68 26.28
CA GLY A 262 10.80 -14.62 25.51
C GLY A 262 10.06 -15.14 24.28
N SER A 263 10.66 -16.05 23.50
CA SER A 263 10.07 -16.60 22.27
C SER A 263 8.72 -17.29 22.48
N ASP A 264 8.55 -17.96 23.62
CA ASP A 264 7.37 -18.79 23.90
C ASP A 264 6.25 -18.02 24.65
N ASP A 265 6.48 -16.73 24.97
CA ASP A 265 5.45 -15.87 25.59
C ASP A 265 4.57 -15.28 24.48
N PRO A 266 3.25 -15.52 24.46
CA PRO A 266 2.34 -14.89 23.49
C PRO A 266 2.47 -13.36 23.45
N GLY A 267 2.73 -12.77 24.61
CA GLY A 267 2.82 -11.32 24.77
C GLY A 267 1.51 -10.69 25.20
N ARG A 268 1.58 -9.40 25.51
CA ARG A 268 0.52 -8.62 26.15
C ARG A 268 0.51 -7.23 25.54
N VAL A 269 -0.65 -6.77 25.12
CA VAL A 269 -0.90 -5.37 24.78
C VAL A 269 -1.39 -4.67 26.04
N TYR A 270 -0.62 -3.70 26.49
CA TYR A 270 -1.00 -2.84 27.60
C TYR A 270 -1.57 -1.52 27.10
N ILE A 271 -2.65 -1.06 27.71
CA ILE A 271 -3.19 0.29 27.54
C ILE A 271 -3.02 1.09 28.83
N SER A 272 -2.65 2.36 28.73
CA SER A 272 -2.52 3.26 29.88
C SER A 272 -3.91 3.67 30.40
N PRO A 273 -4.23 3.48 31.69
CA PRO A 273 -5.48 3.94 32.28
C PRO A 273 -5.70 5.45 32.18
N ASP A 274 -4.63 6.25 32.30
CA ASP A 274 -4.71 7.71 32.17
C ASP A 274 -5.13 8.12 30.75
N TYR A 275 -4.55 7.46 29.74
CA TYR A 275 -4.93 7.68 28.34
C TYR A 275 -6.38 7.24 28.08
N TRP A 276 -6.77 6.06 28.55
CA TRP A 276 -8.12 5.53 28.45
C TRP A 276 -9.20 6.50 28.96
N ASN A 277 -8.94 7.19 30.07
CA ASN A 277 -9.91 8.12 30.66
C ASN A 277 -10.18 9.38 29.80
N GLU A 278 -9.29 9.69 28.86
CA GLU A 278 -9.35 10.90 28.03
C GLU A 278 -9.62 10.60 26.55
N ALA A 279 -9.38 9.36 26.12
CA ALA A 279 -9.48 8.90 24.74
C ALA A 279 -10.88 8.38 24.38
N SER A 280 -11.25 8.48 23.10
CA SER A 280 -12.41 7.75 22.57
C SER A 280 -12.11 6.27 22.36
N TRP A 281 -13.16 5.45 22.22
CA TRP A 281 -13.00 4.01 21.95
C TRP A 281 -12.23 3.74 20.67
N GLU A 282 -12.40 4.60 19.65
CA GLU A 282 -11.71 4.51 18.37
C GLU A 282 -10.22 4.82 18.49
N GLU A 283 -9.84 5.75 19.37
CA GLU A 283 -8.43 6.04 19.67
C GLU A 283 -7.75 4.89 20.42
N VAL A 284 -8.49 4.29 21.35
CA VAL A 284 -8.01 3.12 22.12
C VAL A 284 -7.89 1.91 21.19
N ALA A 285 -8.86 1.71 20.30
CA ALA A 285 -8.77 0.67 19.26
C ALA A 285 -7.57 0.90 18.34
N GLY A 286 -7.31 2.16 17.93
CA GLY A 286 -6.13 2.50 17.12
C GLY A 286 -4.82 2.21 17.85
N THR A 287 -4.76 2.49 19.16
CA THR A 287 -3.60 2.14 19.99
C THR A 287 -3.44 0.62 20.09
N ILE A 288 -4.52 -0.14 20.29
CA ILE A 288 -4.47 -1.62 20.28
C ILE A 288 -3.96 -2.12 18.93
N ALA A 289 -4.42 -1.56 17.81
CA ALA A 289 -3.95 -1.93 16.48
C ALA A 289 -2.45 -1.62 16.28
N HIS A 290 -1.97 -0.49 16.78
CA HIS A 290 -0.54 -0.17 16.80
C HIS A 290 0.26 -1.26 17.51
N GLU A 291 -0.13 -1.60 18.74
CA GLU A 291 0.60 -2.59 19.54
C GLU A 291 0.49 -4.03 19.00
N LEU A 292 -0.67 -4.42 18.47
CA LEU A 292 -0.81 -5.71 17.79
C LEU A 292 0.05 -5.79 16.53
N THR A 293 0.32 -4.67 15.85
CA THR A 293 1.23 -4.68 14.70
C THR A 293 2.65 -5.10 15.12
N HIS A 294 3.10 -4.74 16.32
CA HIS A 294 4.37 -5.25 16.85
C HIS A 294 4.33 -6.74 17.18
N ALA A 295 3.18 -7.26 17.62
CA ALA A 295 2.98 -8.69 17.82
C ALA A 295 3.08 -9.45 16.49
N LEU A 296 2.40 -8.96 15.44
CA LEU A 296 2.52 -9.48 14.07
C LEU A 296 3.97 -9.47 13.57
N GLN A 297 4.67 -8.33 13.70
CA GLN A 297 6.07 -8.19 13.30
C GLN A 297 7.00 -9.18 14.03
N ARG A 298 6.70 -9.49 15.29
CA ARG A 298 7.43 -10.48 16.08
C ARG A 298 7.19 -11.89 15.57
N SER A 299 5.93 -12.25 15.33
CA SER A 299 5.52 -13.56 14.81
C SER A 299 6.25 -13.85 13.49
N ALA A 300 6.25 -12.87 12.58
CA ALA A 300 6.92 -12.96 11.28
C ALA A 300 8.48 -13.01 11.33
N LYS A 301 9.10 -12.71 12.48
CA LYS A 301 10.57 -12.76 12.68
C LYS A 301 11.02 -13.95 13.54
N GLY A 302 10.14 -14.91 13.83
CA GLY A 302 10.50 -16.09 14.62
C GLY A 302 10.62 -15.80 16.12
N GLY A 303 9.90 -14.80 16.63
CA GLY A 303 9.69 -14.59 18.07
C GLY A 303 10.39 -13.38 18.69
N GLU A 304 11.11 -12.56 17.91
CA GLU A 304 11.72 -11.30 18.37
C GLU A 304 11.31 -10.13 17.46
N VAL A 305 11.11 -8.94 18.04
CA VAL A 305 10.85 -7.70 17.31
C VAL A 305 11.81 -6.61 17.76
N ASP A 306 12.55 -6.05 16.80
CA ASP A 306 13.46 -4.92 17.00
C ASP A 306 12.69 -3.60 16.88
N CYS A 307 13.13 -2.59 17.64
CA CYS A 307 12.70 -1.22 17.36
C CYS A 307 13.36 -0.76 16.07
N THR A 308 12.56 -0.46 15.04
CA THR A 308 13.01 0.16 13.79
C THR A 308 12.01 1.22 13.36
N VAL A 309 12.47 2.27 12.66
CA VAL A 309 11.57 3.30 12.12
C VAL A 309 10.53 2.67 11.17
N GLU A 310 10.93 1.66 10.40
CA GLU A 310 10.04 0.88 9.54
C GLU A 310 8.90 0.19 10.33
N ASN A 311 9.24 -0.47 11.43
CA ASN A 311 8.26 -1.18 12.26
C ASN A 311 7.23 -0.22 12.89
N GLU A 312 7.70 0.91 13.40
CA GLU A 312 6.85 1.95 13.99
C GLU A 312 5.98 2.63 12.92
N TYR A 313 6.54 2.89 11.74
CA TYR A 313 5.80 3.45 10.62
C TYR A 313 4.61 2.56 10.22
N LEU A 314 4.84 1.24 10.13
CA LEU A 314 3.77 0.27 9.86
C LEU A 314 2.72 0.26 10.98
N ALA A 315 3.14 0.30 12.25
CA ALA A 315 2.22 0.33 13.38
C ALA A 315 1.33 1.59 13.37
N PHE A 316 1.88 2.76 13.02
CA PHE A 316 1.09 3.99 12.83
C PHE A 316 0.08 3.90 11.68
N LEU A 317 0.38 3.18 10.60
CA LEU A 317 -0.59 2.98 9.53
C LEU A 317 -1.84 2.22 10.03
N PHE A 318 -1.65 1.17 10.83
CA PHE A 318 -2.75 0.40 11.42
C PHE A 318 -3.58 1.20 12.44
N GLU A 319 -2.93 2.07 13.22
CA GLU A 319 -3.64 3.07 14.05
C GLU A 319 -4.52 3.98 13.18
N PHE A 320 -3.97 4.51 12.09
CA PHE A 320 -4.69 5.43 11.20
C PHE A 320 -5.84 4.76 10.47
N TYR A 321 -5.70 3.50 10.03
CA TYR A 321 -6.83 2.76 9.47
C TYR A 321 -7.96 2.59 10.45
N THR A 322 -7.63 2.27 11.71
CA THR A 322 -8.67 2.14 12.74
C THR A 322 -9.47 3.43 12.89
N LEU A 323 -8.79 4.58 12.88
CA LEU A 323 -9.42 5.89 12.95
C LEU A 323 -10.19 6.24 11.67
N GLN A 324 -9.69 5.90 10.48
CA GLN A 324 -10.35 6.14 9.21
C GLN A 324 -11.64 5.32 9.07
N GLU A 325 -11.56 4.02 9.33
CA GLU A 325 -12.68 3.07 9.22
C GLU A 325 -13.79 3.35 10.25
N SER A 326 -13.42 3.81 11.43
CA SER A 326 -14.40 4.24 12.46
C SER A 326 -15.01 5.63 12.18
N GLY A 327 -14.64 6.28 11.07
CA GLY A 327 -15.14 7.60 10.69
C GLY A 327 -14.57 8.73 11.56
N ARG A 328 -13.44 8.49 12.22
CA ARG A 328 -12.73 9.42 13.12
C ARG A 328 -11.47 10.01 12.50
N SER A 329 -11.48 10.25 11.19
CA SER A 329 -10.40 10.93 10.49
C SER A 329 -10.14 12.34 11.04
N ASP A 330 -11.11 12.96 11.72
CA ASP A 330 -10.93 14.21 12.48
C ASP A 330 -9.78 14.13 13.47
N ILE A 331 -9.60 12.98 14.14
CA ILE A 331 -8.51 12.78 15.11
C ILE A 331 -7.16 12.72 14.39
N ILE A 332 -7.11 12.06 13.23
CA ILE A 332 -5.90 12.01 12.41
C ILE A 332 -5.55 13.43 11.95
N TYR A 333 -6.52 14.24 11.53
CA TYR A 333 -6.28 15.64 11.18
C TYR A 333 -5.87 16.50 12.38
N ASP A 334 -6.43 16.30 13.56
CA ASP A 334 -6.09 17.10 14.74
C ASP A 334 -4.68 16.78 15.27
N LYS A 335 -4.32 15.50 15.32
CA LYS A 335 -3.00 15.05 15.79
C LYS A 335 -1.93 15.16 14.71
N PHE A 336 -2.31 14.89 13.47
CA PHE A 336 -1.40 14.68 12.35
C PHE A 336 -1.82 15.43 11.08
N GLY A 337 -2.66 16.46 11.12
CA GLY A 337 -3.22 17.11 9.90
C GLY A 337 -2.21 17.73 8.95
N ASN A 338 -0.96 17.89 9.39
CA ASN A 338 0.14 18.21 8.50
C ASN A 338 0.50 17.06 7.54
N LEU A 339 0.14 15.81 7.83
CA LEU A 339 0.40 14.61 7.03
C LEU A 339 -0.50 14.49 5.80
N TYR A 340 -1.53 15.32 5.65
CA TYR A 340 -2.34 15.32 4.44
C TYR A 340 -1.94 16.51 3.56
N ALA A 341 -1.72 16.25 2.27
CA ALA A 341 -1.48 17.28 1.28
C ALA A 341 -2.76 18.10 1.02
N ALA A 342 -2.61 19.25 0.37
CA ALA A 342 -3.72 20.17 0.10
C ALA A 342 -4.84 19.57 -0.79
N ASP A 343 -4.54 18.49 -1.51
CA ASP A 343 -5.49 17.72 -2.32
C ASP A 343 -6.16 16.56 -1.55
N GLY A 344 -5.83 16.39 -0.27
CA GLY A 344 -6.36 15.35 0.61
C GLY A 344 -5.60 14.02 0.53
N SER A 345 -4.54 13.92 -0.29
CA SER A 345 -3.69 12.72 -0.31
C SER A 345 -2.85 12.60 0.97
N PHE A 346 -2.57 11.37 1.38
CA PHE A 346 -1.71 11.08 2.52
C PHE A 346 -0.23 11.22 2.11
N ASP A 347 0.54 12.00 2.88
CA ASP A 347 1.95 12.27 2.66
C ASP A 347 2.80 11.27 3.47
N HIS A 348 3.04 10.11 2.86
CA HIS A 348 3.84 9.02 3.43
C HIS A 348 5.25 9.46 3.85
N ASN A 349 5.90 10.31 3.05
CA ASN A 349 7.24 10.84 3.34
C ASN A 349 7.22 11.67 4.62
N LYS A 350 6.15 12.45 4.80
CA LYS A 350 6.01 13.23 6.01
C LYS A 350 5.74 12.38 7.23
N LEU A 351 4.96 11.30 7.12
CA LEU A 351 4.80 10.34 8.22
C LEU A 351 6.16 9.72 8.56
N TRP A 352 6.87 9.19 7.57
CA TRP A 352 8.21 8.62 7.74
C TRP A 352 9.14 9.57 8.50
N ASN A 353 9.23 10.83 8.06
CA ASN A 353 10.06 11.84 8.70
C ASN A 353 9.63 12.19 10.13
N VAL A 354 8.32 12.13 10.43
CA VAL A 354 7.80 12.30 11.79
C VAL A 354 8.20 11.11 12.66
N VAL A 355 7.97 9.87 12.19
CA VAL A 355 8.33 8.64 12.92
C VAL A 355 9.84 8.61 13.18
N LYS A 356 10.67 8.84 12.16
CA LYS A 356 12.13 8.91 12.28
C LYS A 356 12.59 9.94 13.33
N LYS A 357 11.87 11.05 13.47
CA LYS A 357 12.19 12.07 14.48
C LYS A 357 11.77 11.65 15.89
N VAL A 358 10.62 10.99 16.03
CA VAL A 358 10.11 10.50 17.32
C VAL A 358 10.96 9.33 17.82
N TYR A 359 11.34 8.42 16.91
CA TYR A 359 12.12 7.21 17.17
C TYR A 359 13.57 7.39 16.70
N SER A 360 14.18 8.55 17.00
CA SER A 360 15.52 8.89 16.54
C SER A 360 16.63 7.98 17.06
N ASP A 361 16.34 7.23 18.13
CA ASP A 361 17.27 6.29 18.75
C ASP A 361 17.15 4.87 18.16
N CYS A 362 16.14 4.61 17.33
CA CYS A 362 15.95 3.33 16.64
C CYS A 362 16.61 3.38 15.25
N PRO A 363 17.23 2.27 14.79
CA PRO A 363 17.69 2.16 13.41
C PRO A 363 16.53 2.32 12.43
N GLU A 364 16.83 2.71 11.19
CA GLU A 364 15.78 2.82 10.17
C GLU A 364 15.20 1.46 9.79
N TYR A 365 16.04 0.40 9.77
CA TYR A 365 15.74 -0.99 9.36
C TYR A 365 16.31 -2.03 10.30
#